data_AF-A0A5K7YIV1-F1
#
_entry.id   AF-A0A5K7YIV1-F1
#
_cell.length_a   1.000
_cell.length_b   1.000
_cell.length_c   1.000
_cell.angle_alpha   90.00
_cell.angle_beta   90.00
_cell.angle_gamma   90.00
#
_symmetry.space_group_name_H-M   'P 1'
#
loop_
_entity.id
_entity.type
_entity.pdbx_description
1 polymer ?
#
loop_
_entity_poly.entity_id
_entity_poly.type
_entity_poly.pdbx_seq_one_letter_code
_entity_poly.pdbx_strand_id
1 'polypeptide(L)' 'MASAGERERKIERCQFIKDKIEYYTDRRRGGGSSGQMRSWQSQRNDYKQRYRDENCTRVRTALK' A
#
# COMPACT_ATOMS: atom_id res chain seq x y z
N MET A 1 22.76 10.97 -8.75
CA MET A 1 22.81 9.83 -7.81
C MET A 1 21.74 10.09 -6.76
N ALA A 2 20.72 9.23 -6.63
CA ALA A 2 19.72 9.39 -5.57
C ALA A 2 20.41 9.11 -4.23
N SER A 3 20.34 10.07 -3.31
CA SER A 3 21.01 9.99 -2.01
C SER A 3 20.34 8.92 -1.15
N ALA A 4 21.09 8.26 -0.26
CA ALA A 4 20.56 7.19 0.60
C ALA A 4 19.25 7.58 1.33
N GLY A 5 19.13 8.85 1.74
CA GLY A 5 17.92 9.39 2.38
C GLY A 5 16.69 9.50 1.47
N GLU A 6 16.85 9.65 0.14
CA GLU A 6 15.72 9.61 -0.80
C GLU A 6 15.18 8.18 -0.95
N ARG A 7 16.08 7.20 -0.89
CA ARG A 7 15.71 5.78 -0.93
C ARG A 7 14.98 5.37 0.35
N GLU A 8 15.43 5.81 1.53
CA GLU A 8 14.74 5.55 2.80
C GLU A 8 13.35 6.17 2.84
N ARG A 9 13.19 7.45 2.48
CA ARG A 9 11.87 8.09 2.40
C ARG A 9 10.94 7.37 1.43
N LYS A 10 11.49 6.85 0.32
CA LYS A 10 10.73 6.06 -0.64
C LYS A 10 10.31 4.70 -0.05
N ILE A 11 11.20 4.03 0.68
CA ILE A 11 10.89 2.79 1.41
C ILE A 11 9.77 3.04 2.42
N GLU A 12 9.85 4.09 3.23
CA GLU A 12 8.81 4.44 4.21
C GLU A 12 7.46 4.73 3.56
N ARG A 13 7.43 5.51 2.47
CA ARG A 13 6.19 5.76 1.71
C ARG A 13 5.58 4.48 1.16
N CYS A 14 6.43 3.64 0.57
CA CYS A 14 6.00 2.37 0.00
C CYS A 14 5.52 1.39 1.07
N GLN A 15 6.15 1.39 2.24
CA GLN A 15 5.73 0.62 3.41
C GLN A 15 4.34 1.07 3.87
N PHE A 16 4.15 2.38 4.04
CA PHE A 16 2.84 2.92 4.43
C PHE A 16 1.73 2.52 3.45
N ILE A 17 1.99 2.59 2.14
CA ILE A 17 1.03 2.18 1.12
C ILE A 17 0.75 0.67 1.23
N LYS A 18 1.77 -0.16 1.41
CA LYS A 18 1.63 -1.62 1.62
C LYS A 18 0.77 -1.91 2.86
N ASP A 19 1.07 -1.27 3.98
CA ASP A 19 0.36 -1.48 5.24
C ASP A 19 -1.12 -1.09 5.10
N LYS A 20 -1.43 -0.03 4.35
CA LYS A 20 -2.82 0.31 4.01
C LYS A 20 -3.49 -0.76 3.16
N ILE A 21 -2.82 -1.29 2.14
CA ILE A 21 -3.35 -2.38 1.31
C ILE A 21 -3.65 -3.61 2.17
N GLU A 22 -2.75 -3.97 3.09
CA GLU A 22 -2.92 -5.08 4.02
C GLU A 22 -4.08 -4.82 4.98
N TYR A 23 -4.14 -3.63 5.59
CA TYR A 23 -5.24 -3.20 6.45
C TYR A 23 -6.62 -3.38 5.79
N TYR A 24 -6.83 -2.86 4.58
CA TYR A 24 -8.13 -3.04 3.89
C TYR A 24 -8.36 -4.47 3.41
N THR A 25 -7.28 -5.23 3.16
CA THR A 25 -7.40 -6.66 2.84
C THR A 25 -7.90 -7.45 4.05
N ASP A 26 -7.35 -7.18 5.23
CA ASP A 26 -7.75 -7.86 6.46
C ASP A 26 -9.14 -7.44 6.93
N ARG A 27 -9.51 -6.16 6.76
CA ARG A 27 -10.90 -5.71 6.99
C ARG A 27 -11.90 -6.47 6.10
N ARG A 28 -11.56 -6.68 4.81
CA ARG A 28 -12.41 -7.49 3.91
C ARG A 28 -12.47 -8.95 4.32
N ARG A 29 -11.37 -9.54 4.79
CA ARG A 29 -11.33 -10.92 5.28
C ARG A 29 -12.12 -11.11 6.57
N GLY A 30 -12.10 -10.12 7.46
CA GLY A 30 -12.87 -10.10 8.70
C GLY A 30 -14.38 -9.94 8.48
N GLY A 31 -14.82 -9.61 7.27
CA GLY A 31 -16.21 -9.40 6.94
C GLY A 31 -16.74 -8.04 7.41
N GLY A 32 -17.83 -7.60 6.79
CA GLY A 32 -18.49 -6.34 7.07
C GLY A 32 -19.71 -6.18 6.19
N SER A 33 -20.43 -5.07 6.32
CA SER A 33 -21.59 -4.81 5.48
C SER A 33 -21.18 -4.64 4.01
N SER A 34 -22.07 -4.95 3.07
CA SER A 34 -21.79 -4.85 1.62
C SER A 34 -21.26 -3.47 1.21
N GLY A 35 -21.76 -2.40 1.84
CA GLY A 35 -21.24 -1.03 1.64
C GLY A 35 -19.79 -0.85 2.13
N GLN A 36 -19.45 -1.39 3.30
CA GLN A 36 -18.09 -1.36 3.84
C GLN A 36 -17.13 -2.18 2.97
N MET A 37 -17.56 -3.37 2.53
CA MET A 37 -16.76 -4.23 1.65
C MET A 37 -16.43 -3.54 0.31
N ARG A 38 -17.41 -2.83 -0.28
CA ARG A 38 -17.20 -2.01 -1.49
C ARG A 38 -16.25 -0.84 -1.23
N SER A 39 -16.43 -0.11 -0.13
CA SER A 39 -15.55 1.00 0.24
C SER A 39 -14.10 0.54 0.45
N TRP A 40 -13.89 -0.56 1.19
CA TRP A 40 -12.56 -1.15 1.38
C TRP A 40 -11.97 -1.67 0.07
N GLN A 41 -12.80 -2.16 -0.86
CA GLN A 41 -12.33 -2.52 -2.21
C GLN A 41 -11.72 -1.32 -2.92
N SER A 42 -12.46 -0.22 -2.95
CA SER A 42 -12.07 0.99 -3.64
C SER A 42 -10.77 1.52 -3.04
N GLN A 43 -10.74 1.71 -1.72
CA GLN A 43 -9.55 2.21 -1.03
C GLN A 43 -8.34 1.30 -1.27
N ARG A 44 -8.50 -0.02 -1.16
CA ARG A 44 -7.42 -0.97 -1.46
C ARG A 44 -6.91 -0.84 -2.90
N ASN A 45 -7.80 -0.65 -3.86
CA ASN A 45 -7.42 -0.48 -5.27
C ASN A 45 -6.67 0.83 -5.49
N ASP A 46 -7.09 1.92 -4.86
CA ASP A 46 -6.41 3.22 -4.93
C ASP A 46 -4.99 3.13 -4.36
N TYR A 47 -4.82 2.49 -3.20
CA TYR A 47 -3.48 2.26 -2.64
C TYR A 47 -2.63 1.32 -3.50
N LYS A 48 -3.23 0.29 -4.12
CA LYS A 48 -2.53 -0.56 -5.09
C LYS A 48 -2.05 0.21 -6.32
N GLN A 49 -2.85 1.16 -6.79
CA GLN A 49 -2.48 2.03 -7.90
C GLN A 49 -1.32 2.94 -7.47
N ARG A 50 -1.44 3.62 -6.33
CA ARG A 50 -0.35 4.43 -5.75
C ARG A 50 0.95 3.64 -5.56
N TYR A 51 0.85 2.38 -5.13
CA TYR A 51 2.02 1.49 -4.98
C TYR A 51 2.74 1.27 -6.32
N ARG A 52 1.98 1.18 -7.42
CA ARG A 52 2.54 1.05 -8.78
C ARG A 52 3.08 2.39 -9.27
N ASP A 53 2.36 3.48 -9.04
CA ASP A 53 2.74 4.83 -9.49
C ASP A 53 4.05 5.31 -8.82
N GLU A 54 4.19 5.07 -7.51
CA GLU A 54 5.42 5.33 -6.75
C GLU A 54 6.57 4.35 -7.12
N ASN A 55 6.29 3.34 -7.96
CA ASN A 55 7.23 2.32 -8.40
C ASN A 55 7.83 1.56 -7.20
N CYS A 56 6.98 1.25 -6.21
CA CYS A 56 7.37 0.55 -4.99
C CYS A 56 7.84 -0.89 -5.25
N THR A 57 7.54 -1.44 -6.42
CA THR A 57 8.11 -2.70 -6.93
C THR A 57 9.64 -2.69 -6.95
N ARG A 58 10.28 -1.54 -7.21
CA ARG A 58 11.75 -1.40 -7.20
C ARG A 58 12.37 -1.50 -5.81
N VAL A 59 11.63 -1.12 -4.77
CA VAL A 59 12.08 -1.20 -3.38
C VAL A 59 11.43 -2.36 -2.62
N ARG A 60 10.68 -3.23 -3.31
CA ARG A 60 9.91 -4.33 -2.70
C ARG A 60 10.77 -5.26 -1.84
N THR A 61 12.02 -5.50 -2.23
CA THR A 61 12.98 -6.31 -1.47
C THR A 61 13.41 -5.68 -0.14
N ALA A 62 13.21 -4.36 0.03
CA ALA A 62 13.51 -3.64 1.26
C ALA A 62 12.24 -3.37 2.11
N LEU A 63 11.05 -3.69 1.60
CA LEU A 63 9.81 -3.59 2.37
C LEU A 63 9.69 -4.80 3.30
N LYS A 64 9.18 -4.55 4.51
CA LYS A 64 8.93 -5.58 5.53
C LYS A 64 7.50 -6.11 5.46
#